data_AF-A0A3B0IX04-F1
#
_entry.id   AF-A0A3B0IX04-F1
#
_cell.length_a   1.000
_cell.length_b   1.000
_cell.length_c   1.000
_cell.angle_alpha   90.00
_cell.angle_beta   90.00
_cell.angle_gamma   90.00
#
_symmetry.space_group_name_H-M   'P 1'
#
loop_
_entity.id
_entity.type
_entity.pdbx_description
1 polymer ?
#
loop_
_entity_poly.entity_id
_entity_poly.type
_entity_poly.pdbx_seq_one_letter_code
_entity_poly.pdbx_strand_id
1 'polypeptide(L)'
;MLDRQIARETNALKLNELRQKQADAQQKTAIAKADRQATAQGTADTFRTALDSLNELEKSRGLSKAMGVNSAFPTMPGKEAATFEAQLDTFKSQTFLPMVANLKGMGVLSDAEGKKLSNAVGALSLKMNDKAFRSSLGKIKGQLESKLSNVKQQFDYREPHSSSAPQQQTSFSSLWGD
;
A
#
# COMPACT_ATOMS: atom_id res chain seq x y z
N MET A 1 -0.74 -8.02 -64.78
CA MET A 1 0.43 -7.57 -63.97
C MET A 1 0.01 -6.77 -62.74
N LEU A 2 -1.07 -5.96 -62.79
CA LEU A 2 -1.56 -5.17 -61.66
C LEU A 2 -2.04 -5.99 -60.45
N ASP A 3 -2.69 -7.14 -60.64
CA ASP A 3 -3.24 -7.95 -59.54
C ASP A 3 -2.19 -8.44 -58.52
N ARG A 4 -0.95 -8.72 -58.98
CA ARG A 4 0.14 -9.12 -58.07
C ARG A 4 0.68 -7.95 -57.25
N GLN A 5 0.59 -6.72 -57.76
CA GLN A 5 1.02 -5.52 -57.04
C GLN A 5 0.02 -5.18 -55.93
N ILE A 6 -1.27 -5.18 -56.24
CA ILE A 6 -2.35 -4.93 -55.27
C ILE A 6 -2.30 -5.97 -54.15
N ALA A 7 -2.09 -7.26 -54.47
CA ALA A 7 -1.98 -8.31 -53.46
C ALA A 7 -0.78 -8.12 -52.50
N ARG A 8 0.36 -7.64 -53.01
CA ARG A 8 1.56 -7.36 -52.19
C ARG A 8 1.36 -6.15 -51.28
N GLU A 9 0.76 -5.09 -51.80
CA GLU A 9 0.42 -3.88 -51.04
C GLU A 9 -0.60 -4.19 -49.94
N THR A 10 -1.60 -5.02 -50.24
CA THR A 10 -2.62 -5.46 -49.26
C THR A 10 -2.00 -6.28 -48.13
N ASN A 11 -1.01 -7.12 -48.43
CA ASN A 11 -0.31 -7.93 -47.42
C ASN A 11 0.59 -7.05 -46.53
N ALA A 12 1.28 -6.07 -47.13
CA ALA A 12 2.09 -5.09 -46.40
C ALA A 12 1.25 -4.19 -45.48
N LEU A 13 0.07 -3.75 -45.93
CA LEU A 13 -0.88 -2.96 -45.13
C LEU A 13 -1.38 -3.74 -43.90
N LYS A 14 -1.79 -4.99 -44.08
CA LYS A 14 -2.23 -5.86 -42.98
C LYS A 14 -1.12 -6.11 -41.95
N LEU A 15 0.13 -6.26 -42.40
CA LEU A 15 1.27 -6.43 -41.50
C LEU A 15 1.52 -5.17 -40.65
N ASN A 16 1.41 -3.99 -41.26
CA ASN A 16 1.55 -2.73 -40.54
C ASN A 16 0.42 -2.52 -39.52
N GLU A 17 -0.83 -2.81 -39.87
CA GLU A 17 -1.95 -2.76 -38.90
C GLU A 17 -1.76 -3.73 -37.73
N LEU A 18 -1.30 -4.97 -37.98
CA LEU A 18 -1.04 -5.94 -36.93
C LEU A 18 0.07 -5.47 -35.98
N ARG A 19 1.14 -4.89 -36.53
CA ARG A 19 2.23 -4.29 -35.73
C ARG A 19 1.75 -3.10 -34.90
N GLN A 20 0.95 -2.23 -35.50
CA GLN A 20 0.39 -1.06 -34.83
C GLN A 20 -0.54 -1.50 -33.69
N LYS A 21 -1.45 -2.45 -33.95
CA LYS A 21 -2.33 -3.04 -32.93
C LYS A 21 -1.55 -3.75 -31.81
N GLN A 22 -0.44 -4.41 -32.13
CA GLN A 22 0.43 -5.03 -31.14
C GLN A 22 1.13 -3.97 -30.28
N ALA A 23 1.64 -2.89 -30.88
CA ALA A 23 2.25 -1.78 -30.17
C ALA A 23 1.24 -1.04 -29.27
N ASP A 24 0.02 -0.79 -29.75
CA ASP A 24 -1.06 -0.19 -28.96
C ASP A 24 -1.49 -1.10 -27.81
N ALA A 25 -1.60 -2.41 -28.05
CA ALA A 25 -1.89 -3.38 -27.00
C ALA A 25 -0.76 -3.41 -25.95
N GLN A 26 0.51 -3.41 -26.38
CA GLN A 26 1.65 -3.37 -25.49
C GLN A 26 1.68 -2.06 -24.68
N GLN A 27 1.47 -0.90 -25.30
CA GLN A 27 1.39 0.38 -24.61
C GLN A 27 0.24 0.42 -23.60
N LYS A 28 -0.97 -0.02 -24.00
CA LYS A 28 -2.11 -0.09 -23.07
C LYS A 28 -1.84 -1.01 -21.89
N THR A 29 -1.20 -2.16 -22.12
CA THR A 29 -0.81 -3.04 -21.01
C THR A 29 0.29 -2.44 -20.13
N ALA A 30 1.25 -1.70 -20.69
CA ALA A 30 2.30 -1.04 -19.92
C ALA A 30 1.73 0.09 -19.06
N ILE A 31 0.85 0.92 -19.61
CA ILE A 31 0.17 2.00 -18.89
C ILE A 31 -0.72 1.41 -17.80
N ALA A 32 -1.53 0.39 -18.11
CA ALA A 32 -2.38 -0.27 -17.12
C ALA A 32 -1.56 -0.93 -15.99
N LYS A 33 -0.37 -1.46 -16.29
CA LYS A 33 0.55 -1.99 -15.26
C LYS A 33 1.15 -0.88 -14.40
N ALA A 34 1.62 0.20 -15.01
CA ALA A 34 2.20 1.35 -14.30
C ALA A 34 1.16 2.02 -13.38
N ASP A 35 -0.06 2.19 -13.86
CA ASP A 35 -1.18 2.77 -13.09
C ASP A 35 -1.60 1.86 -11.93
N ARG A 36 -1.67 0.54 -12.17
CA ARG A 36 -1.89 -0.46 -11.11
C ARG A 36 -0.77 -0.47 -10.08
N GLN A 37 0.48 -0.33 -10.49
CA GLN A 37 1.61 -0.26 -9.59
C GLN A 37 1.55 1.01 -8.74
N ALA A 38 1.36 2.18 -9.35
CA ALA A 38 1.24 3.46 -8.64
C ALA A 38 0.10 3.42 -7.61
N THR A 39 -1.06 2.89 -8.00
CA THR A 39 -2.20 2.67 -7.10
C THR A 39 -1.82 1.73 -5.96
N ALA A 40 -1.14 0.63 -6.26
CA ALA A 40 -0.66 -0.31 -5.25
C ALA A 40 0.35 0.34 -4.29
N GLN A 41 1.22 1.25 -4.76
CA GLN A 41 2.19 1.96 -3.91
C GLN A 41 1.46 2.87 -2.92
N GLY A 42 0.58 3.74 -3.42
CA GLY A 42 -0.19 4.64 -2.56
C GLY A 42 -1.06 3.89 -1.56
N THR A 43 -1.65 2.76 -1.98
CA THR A 43 -2.43 1.90 -1.09
C THR A 43 -1.53 1.24 -0.03
N ALA A 44 -0.38 0.68 -0.44
CA ALA A 44 0.57 0.06 0.48
C ALA A 44 1.12 1.04 1.52
N ASP A 45 1.40 2.28 1.12
CA ASP A 45 1.89 3.31 2.02
C ASP A 45 0.80 3.78 2.98
N THR A 46 -0.45 3.89 2.52
CA THR A 46 -1.60 4.13 3.40
C THR A 46 -1.74 3.04 4.46
N PHE A 47 -1.58 1.77 4.08
CA PHE A 47 -1.61 0.65 5.01
C PHE A 47 -0.44 0.68 6.01
N ARG A 48 0.78 1.02 5.55
CA ARG A 48 1.95 1.16 6.43
C ARG A 48 1.73 2.24 7.48
N THR A 49 1.32 3.44 7.08
CA THR A 49 1.00 4.54 8.01
C THR A 49 -0.03 4.12 9.04
N ALA A 50 -1.06 3.37 8.63
CA ALA A 50 -2.05 2.84 9.56
C ALA A 50 -1.48 1.82 10.56
N LEU A 51 -0.62 0.91 10.10
CA LEU A 51 0.06 -0.05 10.97
C LEU A 51 0.99 0.65 11.97
N ASP A 52 1.68 1.71 11.54
CA ASP A 52 2.53 2.50 12.41
C ASP A 52 1.73 3.25 13.46
N SER A 53 0.62 3.90 13.08
CA SER A 53 -0.31 4.54 14.04
C SER A 53 -0.90 3.53 15.03
N LEU A 54 -1.25 2.32 14.59
CA LEU A 54 -1.72 1.24 15.48
C LEU A 54 -0.63 0.81 16.46
N ASN A 55 0.62 0.71 16.01
CA ASN A 55 1.76 0.33 16.84
C ASN A 55 2.08 1.41 17.89
N GLU A 56 2.00 2.68 17.51
CA GLU A 56 2.15 3.81 18.43
C GLU A 56 1.05 3.82 19.50
N LEU A 57 -0.19 3.52 19.10
CA LEU A 57 -1.34 3.42 20.01
C LEU A 57 -1.21 2.24 21.01
N GLU A 58 -0.65 1.10 20.58
CA GLU A 58 -0.33 -0.01 21.50
C GLU A 58 0.76 0.38 22.50
N LYS A 59 1.82 1.06 22.02
CA LYS A 59 2.93 1.51 22.87
C LYS A 59 2.51 2.58 23.87
N SER A 60 1.70 3.56 23.47
CA SER A 60 1.28 4.66 24.35
C SER A 60 0.47 4.16 25.55
N ARG A 61 -0.40 3.16 25.35
CA ARG A 61 -1.13 2.51 26.44
C ARG A 61 -0.24 1.64 27.34
N GLY A 62 0.75 0.95 26.76
CA GLY A 62 1.76 0.19 27.51
C GLY A 62 2.63 1.09 28.39
N LEU A 63 3.00 2.27 27.90
CA LEU A 63 3.78 3.27 28.65
C LEU A 63 2.97 3.84 29.81
N SER A 64 1.68 4.15 29.60
CA SER A 64 0.79 4.65 30.66
C SER A 64 0.63 3.67 31.83
N LYS A 65 0.63 2.36 31.54
CA LYS A 65 0.67 1.30 32.55
C LYS A 65 2.01 1.20 33.26
N ALA A 66 3.13 1.25 32.54
CA ALA A 66 4.47 1.11 33.12
C ALA A 66 4.78 2.23 34.12
N MET A 67 4.26 3.43 33.88
CA MET A 67 4.42 4.57 34.80
C MET A 67 3.50 4.51 36.03
N GLY A 68 2.46 3.66 36.00
CA GLY A 68 1.49 3.49 37.09
C GLY A 68 1.84 2.46 38.17
N VAL A 69 2.95 1.72 38.04
CA VAL A 69 3.34 0.69 39.02
C VAL A 69 4.57 1.09 39.86
N ASN A 70 5.34 2.11 39.46
CA ASN A 70 6.59 2.48 40.13
C ASN A 70 6.85 3.99 40.31
N SER A 71 5.89 4.87 40.03
CA SER A 71 6.12 6.31 40.23
C SER A 71 5.72 6.76 41.63
N ALA A 72 6.70 6.82 42.53
CA ALA A 72 6.70 7.70 43.71
C ALA A 72 6.83 9.20 43.31
N PHE A 73 6.48 9.54 42.06
CA PHE A 73 6.44 10.89 41.52
C PHE A 73 4.98 11.21 41.16
N PRO A 74 4.51 12.45 41.42
CA PRO A 74 3.13 12.84 41.17
C PRO A 74 2.85 12.82 39.66
N THR A 75 2.39 11.68 39.16
CA THR A 75 1.85 11.52 37.80
C THR A 75 0.66 12.47 37.66
N MET A 76 0.77 13.40 36.71
CA MET A 76 -0.25 14.39 36.42
C MET A 76 -1.60 13.70 36.11
N PRO A 77 -2.67 14.00 36.86
CA PRO A 77 -3.98 13.43 36.61
C PRO A 77 -4.53 13.94 35.28
N GLY A 78 -4.95 13.02 34.40
CA GLY A 78 -5.76 13.32 33.22
C GLY A 78 -5.04 13.50 31.89
N LYS A 79 -3.70 13.58 31.83
CA LYS A 79 -3.01 13.79 30.55
C LYS A 79 -2.93 12.55 29.66
N GLU A 80 -2.59 11.38 30.19
CA GLU A 80 -2.30 10.22 29.34
C GLU A 80 -3.54 9.52 28.78
N ALA A 81 -4.62 9.41 29.56
CA ALA A 81 -5.88 8.89 29.06
C ALA A 81 -6.47 9.79 27.96
N ALA A 82 -6.36 11.11 28.13
CA ALA A 82 -6.79 12.09 27.14
C ALA A 82 -5.90 12.07 25.88
N THR A 83 -4.58 11.93 26.04
CA THR A 83 -3.65 11.75 24.89
C THR A 83 -3.96 10.48 24.12
N PHE A 84 -4.22 9.37 24.81
CA PHE A 84 -4.61 8.11 24.17
C PHE A 84 -5.97 8.20 23.47
N GLU A 85 -6.96 8.86 24.08
CA GLU A 85 -8.26 9.10 23.45
C GLU A 85 -8.12 9.96 22.19
N ALA A 86 -7.32 11.02 22.25
CA ALA A 86 -7.01 11.86 21.09
C ALA A 86 -6.27 11.07 19.99
N GLN A 87 -5.31 10.21 20.35
CA GLN A 87 -4.62 9.34 19.40
C GLN A 87 -5.56 8.31 18.77
N LEU A 88 -6.45 7.71 19.55
CA LEU A 88 -7.45 6.76 19.05
C LEU A 88 -8.44 7.45 18.11
N ASP A 89 -8.92 8.63 18.46
CA ASP A 89 -9.84 9.42 17.63
C ASP A 89 -9.15 9.86 16.32
N THR A 90 -7.90 10.34 16.42
CA THR A 90 -7.07 10.67 15.27
C THR A 90 -6.88 9.45 14.37
N PHE A 91 -6.53 8.30 14.93
CA PHE A 91 -6.39 7.06 14.18
C PHE A 91 -7.68 6.68 13.46
N LYS A 92 -8.83 6.74 14.15
CA LYS A 92 -10.14 6.42 13.56
C LYS A 92 -10.48 7.38 12.41
N SER A 93 -10.36 8.67 12.66
CA SER A 93 -10.83 9.72 11.76
C SER A 93 -9.90 9.95 10.57
N GLN A 94 -8.58 9.98 10.82
CA GLN A 94 -7.60 10.40 9.82
C GLN A 94 -6.95 9.22 9.09
N THR A 95 -6.83 8.05 9.73
CA THR A 95 -6.03 6.94 9.18
C THR A 95 -6.89 5.74 8.80
N PHE A 96 -7.90 5.42 9.62
CA PHE A 96 -8.73 4.25 9.44
C PHE A 96 -9.79 4.43 8.34
N LEU A 97 -10.52 5.56 8.32
CA LEU A 97 -11.55 5.80 7.30
C LEU A 97 -11.03 5.73 5.85
N PRO A 98 -9.89 6.37 5.49
CA PRO A 98 -9.33 6.25 4.15
C PRO A 98 -8.92 4.82 3.80
N MET A 99 -8.39 4.09 4.78
CA MET A 99 -7.96 2.71 4.59
C MET A 99 -9.15 1.76 4.37
N VAL A 100 -10.25 1.93 5.10
CA VAL A 100 -11.49 1.18 4.84
C VAL A 100 -12.06 1.51 3.46
N ALA A 101 -12.03 2.78 3.06
CA ALA A 101 -12.47 3.19 1.72
C ALA A 101 -11.61 2.54 0.62
N ASN A 102 -10.29 2.50 0.80
CA ASN A 102 -9.36 1.81 -0.10
C ASN A 102 -9.64 0.30 -0.16
N LEU A 103 -9.88 -0.35 0.99
CA LEU A 103 -10.27 -1.77 1.02
C LEU A 103 -11.59 -1.98 0.27
N LYS A 104 -12.57 -1.11 0.45
CA LYS A 104 -13.85 -1.20 -0.26
C LYS A 104 -13.68 -1.15 -1.78
N GLY A 105 -12.78 -0.30 -2.27
CA GLY A 105 -12.49 -0.15 -3.70
C GLY A 105 -11.80 -1.36 -4.35
N MET A 106 -11.25 -2.28 -3.56
CA MET A 106 -10.46 -3.43 -4.05
C MET A 106 -11.30 -4.68 -4.36
N GLY A 107 -12.62 -4.63 -4.25
CA GLY A 107 -13.54 -5.71 -4.67
C GLY A 107 -14.17 -6.52 -3.53
N VAL A 108 -14.95 -7.55 -3.88
CA VAL A 108 -15.89 -8.25 -2.98
C VAL A 108 -15.24 -8.92 -1.76
N LEU A 109 -14.02 -9.44 -1.91
CA LEU A 109 -13.25 -10.02 -0.80
C LEU A 109 -12.80 -8.94 0.19
N SER A 110 -12.53 -7.75 -0.33
CA SER A 110 -12.03 -6.61 0.44
C SER A 110 -13.17 -5.83 1.10
N ASP A 111 -14.38 -5.82 0.52
CA ASP A 111 -15.62 -5.33 1.15
C ASP A 111 -15.94 -6.07 2.46
N ALA A 112 -15.87 -7.41 2.41
CA ALA A 112 -16.15 -8.25 3.58
C ALA A 112 -15.14 -8.00 4.72
N GLU A 113 -13.88 -7.70 4.39
CA GLU A 113 -12.86 -7.35 5.37
C GLU A 113 -12.95 -5.92 5.85
N GLY A 114 -13.27 -4.96 4.97
CA GLY A 114 -13.56 -3.58 5.36
C GLY A 114 -14.70 -3.49 6.37
N LYS A 115 -15.74 -4.34 6.22
CA LYS A 115 -16.83 -4.47 7.21
C LYS A 115 -16.34 -5.06 8.54
N LYS A 116 -15.50 -6.11 8.51
CA LYS A 116 -14.92 -6.70 9.74
C LYS A 116 -14.03 -5.71 10.49
N LEU A 117 -13.18 -5.00 9.76
CA LEU A 117 -12.32 -3.94 10.28
C LEU A 117 -13.14 -2.79 10.87
N SER A 118 -14.17 -2.33 10.15
CA SER A 118 -15.11 -1.30 10.64
C SER A 118 -15.81 -1.73 11.92
N ASN A 119 -16.25 -2.98 11.98
CA ASN A 119 -16.87 -3.53 13.19
C ASN A 119 -15.86 -3.65 14.33
N ALA A 120 -14.62 -4.06 14.05
CA ALA A 120 -13.57 -4.19 15.06
C ALA A 120 -13.16 -2.83 15.63
N VAL A 121 -13.01 -1.80 14.78
CA VAL A 121 -12.66 -0.42 15.20
C VAL A 121 -13.84 0.32 15.81
N GLY A 122 -15.06 0.07 15.35
CA GLY A 122 -16.30 0.56 15.97
C GLY A 122 -16.51 -0.05 17.36
N ALA A 123 -16.23 -1.33 17.52
CA ALA A 123 -16.23 -1.99 18.83
C ALA A 123 -15.06 -1.54 19.71
N LEU A 124 -13.92 -1.13 19.13
CA LEU A 124 -12.74 -0.64 19.85
C LEU A 124 -13.09 0.62 20.64
N SER A 125 -13.16 0.49 21.96
CA SER A 125 -13.58 1.54 22.89
C SER A 125 -12.49 1.81 23.92
N LEU A 126 -12.42 3.02 24.46
CA LEU A 126 -11.57 3.32 25.61
C LEU A 126 -11.93 2.49 26.85
N LYS A 127 -13.20 2.06 26.93
CA LYS A 127 -13.81 1.43 28.10
C LYS A 127 -13.55 -0.08 28.21
N MET A 128 -13.02 -0.72 27.17
CA MET A 128 -12.69 -2.16 27.25
C MET A 128 -11.38 -2.40 28.00
N ASN A 129 -11.27 -3.56 28.63
CA ASN A 129 -10.06 -3.95 29.34
C ASN A 129 -8.86 -4.08 28.37
N ASP A 130 -7.67 -3.88 28.89
CA ASP A 130 -6.43 -3.77 28.11
C ASP A 130 -6.16 -5.01 27.23
N LYS A 131 -6.43 -6.20 27.77
CA LYS A 131 -6.28 -7.46 27.05
C LYS A 131 -7.21 -7.52 25.84
N ALA A 132 -8.46 -7.11 25.98
CA ALA A 132 -9.43 -7.06 24.89
C ALA A 132 -9.05 -6.01 23.84
N PHE A 133 -8.53 -4.86 24.28
CA PHE A 133 -8.03 -3.81 23.39
C PHE A 133 -6.83 -4.29 22.56
N ARG A 134 -5.79 -4.83 23.21
CA ARG A 134 -4.61 -5.38 22.52
C ARG A 134 -4.96 -6.56 21.63
N SER A 135 -5.87 -7.44 22.06
CA SER A 135 -6.35 -8.54 21.21
C SER A 135 -7.07 -8.02 19.97
N SER A 136 -7.88 -6.97 20.11
CA SER A 136 -8.60 -6.35 18.99
C SER A 136 -7.64 -5.61 18.05
N LEU A 137 -6.67 -4.86 18.59
CA LEU A 137 -5.59 -4.25 17.81
C LEU A 137 -4.76 -5.29 17.07
N GLY A 138 -4.37 -6.39 17.71
CA GLY A 138 -3.61 -7.47 17.08
C GLY A 138 -4.39 -8.12 15.93
N LYS A 139 -5.71 -8.29 16.06
CA LYS A 139 -6.57 -8.78 14.98
C LYS A 139 -6.63 -7.79 13.80
N ILE A 140 -6.82 -6.50 14.08
CA ILE A 140 -6.83 -5.43 13.07
C ILE A 140 -5.49 -5.40 12.34
N LYS A 141 -4.38 -5.39 13.09
CA LYS A 141 -3.01 -5.42 12.57
C LYS A 141 -2.76 -6.62 11.68
N GLY A 142 -3.08 -7.83 12.14
CA GLY A 142 -2.87 -9.05 11.34
C GLY A 142 -3.70 -9.07 10.06
N GLN A 143 -4.93 -8.55 10.08
CA GLN A 143 -5.75 -8.40 8.87
C GLN A 143 -5.12 -7.40 7.89
N LEU A 144 -4.62 -6.28 8.39
CA LEU A 144 -3.97 -5.26 7.57
C LEU A 144 -2.65 -5.74 6.98
N GLU A 145 -1.82 -6.42 7.76
CA GLU A 145 -0.56 -7.02 7.28
C GLU A 145 -0.82 -8.08 6.22
N SER A 146 -1.81 -8.95 6.44
CA SER A 146 -2.23 -9.95 5.45
C SER A 146 -2.71 -9.28 4.15
N LYS A 147 -3.52 -8.22 4.25
CA LYS A 147 -3.99 -7.47 3.08
C LYS A 147 -2.89 -6.71 2.37
N LEU A 148 -1.99 -6.07 3.10
CA LEU A 148 -0.79 -5.45 2.53
C LEU A 148 0.06 -6.48 1.78
N SER A 149 0.25 -7.68 2.35
CA SER A 149 0.93 -8.78 1.69
C SER A 149 0.19 -9.21 0.41
N ASN A 150 -1.13 -9.37 0.47
CA ASN A 150 -1.94 -9.72 -0.69
C ASN A 150 -1.89 -8.65 -1.79
N VAL A 151 -1.89 -7.37 -1.44
CA VAL A 151 -1.68 -6.26 -2.40
C VAL A 151 -0.29 -6.38 -3.01
N LYS A 152 0.77 -6.55 -2.20
CA LYS A 152 2.12 -6.74 -2.73
C LYS A 152 2.22 -7.93 -3.69
N GLN A 153 1.54 -9.04 -3.39
CA GLN A 153 1.51 -10.26 -4.22
C GLN A 153 0.67 -10.08 -5.49
N GLN A 154 -0.55 -9.53 -5.38
CA GLN A 154 -1.46 -9.32 -6.53
C GLN A 154 -0.90 -8.32 -7.54
N PHE A 155 -0.16 -7.32 -7.07
CA PHE A 155 0.39 -6.27 -7.93
C PHE A 155 1.82 -6.56 -8.39
N ASP A 156 2.35 -7.77 -8.11
CA ASP A 156 3.74 -8.16 -8.36
C ASP A 156 4.69 -7.02 -7.95
N TYR A 157 4.48 -6.53 -6.72
CA TYR A 157 5.16 -5.36 -6.18
C TYR A 157 6.63 -5.73 -5.99
N ARG A 158 7.41 -5.55 -7.05
CA ARG A 158 8.86 -5.45 -6.97
C ARG A 158 9.11 -4.18 -6.19
N GLU A 159 9.68 -4.30 -4.98
CA GLU A 159 10.30 -3.15 -4.32
C GLU A 159 11.12 -2.40 -5.39
N PRO A 160 11.14 -1.05 -5.37
CA PRO A 160 12.14 -0.35 -6.15
C PRO A 160 13.49 -0.83 -5.63
N HIS A 161 14.04 -1.86 -6.27
CA HIS A 161 15.42 -2.24 -6.12
C HIS A 161 16.15 -0.94 -6.37
N SER A 162 16.83 -0.44 -5.35
CA SER A 162 17.78 0.65 -5.49
C SER A 162 18.66 0.23 -6.64
N SER A 163 18.44 0.82 -7.82
CA SER A 163 19.23 0.55 -9.00
C SER A 163 20.60 1.12 -8.66
N SER A 164 21.46 0.29 -8.08
CA SER A 164 22.90 0.45 -8.23
C SER A 164 23.12 0.51 -9.73
N ALA A 165 23.26 1.74 -10.23
CA ALA A 165 23.44 2.04 -11.63
C ALA A 165 24.56 1.16 -12.19
N PRO A 166 24.38 0.48 -13.33
CA PRO A 166 25.52 -0.07 -14.05
C PRO A 166 26.36 1.14 -14.47
N GLN A 167 27.48 1.32 -13.79
CA GLN A 167 28.48 2.32 -14.09
C GLN A 167 28.96 2.06 -15.52
N GLN A 168 28.37 2.79 -16.46
CA GLN A 168 28.68 2.74 -17.87
C GLN A 168 30.05 3.37 -18.03
N GLN A 169 31.09 2.54 -17.90
CA GLN A 169 32.47 2.87 -18.21
C GLN A 169 32.49 3.36 -19.65
N THR A 170 32.59 4.67 -19.74
CA THR A 170 32.65 5.44 -20.97
C THR A 170 34.01 5.16 -21.59
N SER A 171 34.09 4.14 -22.44
CA SER A 171 35.25 3.89 -23.30
C SER A 171 35.25 4.91 -24.44
N PHE A 172 35.58 6.15 -24.11
CA PHE A 172 36.00 7.18 -25.07
C PHE A 172 37.52 7.11 -25.20
N SER A 173 38.06 6.13 -25.90
CA SER A 173 39.53 6.02 -26.03
C SER A 173 40.04 5.44 -27.35
N SER A 174 39.23 5.31 -28.41
CA SER A 174 39.71 4.61 -29.62
C SER A 174 39.29 5.23 -30.95
N LEU A 175 38.98 6.53 -30.99
CA LEU A 175 38.61 7.22 -32.24
C LEU A 175 39.57 8.35 -32.66
N TRP A 176 40.71 8.49 -31.96
CA TRP A 176 41.81 9.37 -32.35
C TRP A 176 43.13 8.70 -31.94
N GLY A 177 43.77 7.95 -32.84
CA GLY A 177 45.06 7.34 -32.57
C GLY A 177 45.50 6.34 -33.64
N ASP A 178 46.33 6.86 -34.55
CA ASP A 178 47.10 6.23 -35.65
C ASP A 178 46.37 5.89 -36.95
#